data_AF-A0A258MS10-F1
#
_entry.id   AF-A0A258MS10-F1
#
_cell.length_a   1.000
_cell.length_b   1.000
_cell.length_c   1.000
_cell.angle_alpha   90.00
_cell.angle_beta   90.00
_cell.angle_gamma   90.00
#
_symmetry.space_group_name_H-M   'P 1'
#
loop_
_entity.id
_entity.type
_entity.pdbx_description
1 polymer ?
#
loop_
_entity_poly.entity_id
_entity_poly.type
_entity_poly.pdbx_seq_one_letter_code
_entity_poly.pdbx_strand_id
1 'polypeptide(L)'
;MSQQLSIDFTAAPAPYQRHSRTSRAAAESVEPKTGTKRAIALAFLRGRGMAGATDEEMQNHIPMNANTQRPRRVELVQARLAMDSGRTRLTAGGDEAVVWLAKEYAK
;
A
#
# COMPACT_ATOMS: atom_id res chain seq x y z
N MET A 1 -14.62 -44.11 -13.67
CA MET A 1 -14.33 -43.65 -12.29
C MET A 1 -13.52 -42.38 -12.40
N SER A 2 -14.16 -41.22 -12.29
CA SER A 2 -13.50 -39.92 -12.40
C SER A 2 -13.47 -39.26 -11.02
N GLN A 3 -12.25 -38.99 -10.56
CA GLN A 3 -11.93 -38.38 -9.28
C GLN A 3 -12.24 -36.88 -9.31
N GLN A 4 -12.96 -36.38 -8.31
CA GLN A 4 -13.07 -34.94 -8.05
C GLN A 4 -12.36 -34.64 -6.74
N LEU A 5 -11.21 -33.97 -6.81
CA LEU A 5 -10.52 -33.40 -5.65
C LEU A 5 -11.25 -32.11 -5.25
N SER A 6 -11.86 -32.12 -4.06
CA SER A 6 -12.43 -30.95 -3.41
C SER A 6 -11.31 -30.17 -2.74
N ILE A 7 -11.10 -28.91 -3.15
CA ILE A 7 -10.16 -27.99 -2.49
C ILE A 7 -10.98 -27.06 -1.61
N ASP A 8 -10.90 -27.25 -0.29
CA ASP A 8 -11.54 -26.39 0.70
C ASP A 8 -10.73 -25.10 0.87
N PHE A 9 -11.29 -23.98 0.42
CA PHE A 9 -10.73 -22.64 0.60
C PHE A 9 -11.19 -22.09 1.97
N THR A 10 -10.58 -22.57 3.06
CA THR A 10 -10.80 -21.95 4.37
C THR A 10 -10.01 -20.64 4.42
N ALA A 11 -10.68 -19.54 4.05
CA ALA A 11 -10.17 -18.19 4.18
C ALA A 11 -10.01 -17.85 5.67
N ALA A 12 -8.81 -18.04 6.21
CA ALA A 12 -8.45 -17.46 7.49
C ALA A 12 -8.58 -15.93 7.39
N PRO A 13 -9.23 -15.25 8.34
CA PRO A 13 -9.28 -13.79 8.33
C PRO A 13 -7.87 -13.24 8.47
N ALA A 14 -7.52 -12.30 7.58
CA ALA A 14 -6.19 -11.73 7.48
C ALA A 14 -5.66 -11.28 8.86
N PRO A 15 -4.38 -11.58 9.20
CA PRO A 15 -3.80 -11.12 10.45
C PRO A 15 -3.69 -9.60 10.39
N TYR A 16 -4.65 -8.94 11.05
CA TYR A 16 -4.65 -7.50 11.27
C TYR A 16 -3.32 -7.11 11.93
N GLN A 17 -2.42 -6.50 11.15
CA GLN A 17 -1.24 -5.84 11.69
C GLN A 17 -1.69 -4.59 12.46
N ARG A 18 -2.10 -4.85 13.70
CA ARG A 18 -2.23 -3.88 14.77
C ARG A 18 -0.84 -3.24 14.91
N HIS A 19 -0.79 -1.91 14.93
CA HIS A 19 0.40 -1.05 15.11
C HIS A 19 0.99 -0.40 13.85
N SER A 20 0.25 0.51 13.23
CA SER A 20 0.85 1.74 12.68
C SER A 20 0.12 2.96 13.23
N ARG A 21 0.50 3.36 14.45
CA ARG A 21 0.00 4.56 15.13
C ARG A 21 0.16 5.84 14.28
N THR A 22 1.05 5.79 13.28
CA THR A 22 1.39 6.90 12.36
C THR A 22 0.44 7.07 11.18
N SER A 23 -0.47 6.12 10.88
CA SER A 23 -1.39 6.25 9.75
C SER A 23 -2.52 7.25 10.00
N ARG A 24 -2.88 7.50 11.26
CA ARG A 24 -4.00 8.39 11.63
C ARG A 24 -3.60 9.86 11.59
N ALA A 25 -2.44 10.20 12.15
CA ALA A 25 -1.96 11.59 12.22
C ALA A 25 -1.67 12.22 10.83
N ALA A 26 -1.32 11.41 9.82
CA ALA A 26 -1.08 11.91 8.45
C ALA A 26 -2.36 12.07 7.63
N ALA A 27 -3.45 11.38 7.99
CA ALA A 27 -4.72 11.40 7.27
C ALA A 27 -5.64 12.56 7.69
N GLU A 28 -5.46 13.12 8.89
CA GLU A 28 -6.35 14.15 9.46
C GLU A 28 -6.20 15.54 8.80
N SER A 29 -5.25 15.76 7.88
CA SER A 29 -4.91 17.10 7.36
C SER A 29 -5.26 17.37 5.88
N VAL A 30 -6.10 16.56 5.20
CA VAL A 30 -6.24 16.68 3.72
C VAL A 30 -7.69 16.77 3.21
N GLU A 31 -8.14 18.01 2.93
CA GLU A 31 -9.14 18.35 1.90
C GLU A 31 -8.69 19.64 1.17
N PRO A 32 -8.99 19.88 -0.16
CA PRO A 32 -10.01 19.27 -1.01
C PRO A 32 -9.57 18.64 -2.36
N LYS A 33 -10.33 17.58 -2.71
CA LYS A 33 -10.66 16.85 -3.96
C LYS A 33 -9.77 17.04 -5.23
N THR A 34 -9.06 15.96 -5.58
CA THR A 34 -8.33 15.63 -6.85
C THR A 34 -6.80 15.70 -6.72
N GLY A 35 -6.24 16.77 -6.16
CA GLY A 35 -4.86 16.76 -5.64
C GLY A 35 -4.70 15.88 -4.39
N THR A 36 -5.82 15.56 -3.75
CA THR A 36 -5.89 14.85 -2.47
C THR A 36 -5.49 13.40 -2.54
N LYS A 37 -5.89 12.64 -3.56
CA LYS A 37 -5.60 11.20 -3.61
C LYS A 37 -4.11 10.92 -3.73
N ARG A 38 -3.44 11.61 -4.65
CA ARG A 38 -1.97 11.54 -4.77
C ARG A 38 -1.28 12.03 -3.49
N ALA A 39 -1.76 13.13 -2.90
CA ALA A 39 -1.25 13.65 -1.64
C ALA A 39 -1.44 12.66 -0.47
N ILE A 40 -2.58 11.96 -0.39
CA ILE A 40 -2.87 10.94 0.62
C ILE A 40 -1.89 9.78 0.49
N ALA A 41 -1.67 9.26 -0.74
CA ALA A 41 -0.70 8.19 -0.96
C ALA A 41 0.73 8.61 -0.56
N LEU A 42 1.15 9.83 -0.93
CA LEU A 42 2.45 10.36 -0.55
C LEU A 42 2.59 10.59 0.96
N ALA A 43 1.56 11.17 1.60
CA ALA A 43 1.53 11.39 3.04
C ALA A 43 1.58 10.06 3.81
N PHE A 44 0.90 9.02 3.31
CA PHE A 44 0.99 7.69 3.86
C PHE A 44 2.42 7.14 3.77
N LEU A 45 3.05 7.18 2.59
CA LEU A 45 4.45 6.75 2.42
C LEU A 45 5.41 7.52 3.33
N ARG A 46 5.20 8.84 3.48
CA ARG A 46 5.98 9.67 4.42
C ARG A 46 5.82 9.22 5.87
N GLY A 47 4.59 8.91 6.29
CA GLY A 47 4.29 8.39 7.63
C GLY A 47 4.85 6.98 7.90
N ARG A 48 5.28 6.26 6.85
CA ARG A 48 5.98 4.96 6.96
C ARG A 48 7.50 5.10 7.03
N GLY A 49 8.05 6.24 6.60
CA GLY A 49 9.50 6.45 6.59
C GLY A 49 10.25 5.39 5.77
N MET A 50 11.41 4.95 6.28
CA MET A 50 12.23 3.90 5.65
C MET A 50 11.56 2.52 5.60
N ALA A 51 10.47 2.28 6.31
CA ALA A 51 9.74 1.02 6.21
C ALA A 51 8.97 0.93 4.88
N GLY A 52 8.52 2.06 4.34
CA GLY A 52 7.71 2.11 3.13
C GLY A 52 6.37 1.38 3.24
N ALA A 53 5.76 1.12 2.09
CA ALA A 53 4.54 0.34 1.99
C ALA A 53 4.43 -0.41 0.65
N THR A 54 3.76 -1.56 0.65
CA THR A 54 3.30 -2.20 -0.59
C THR A 54 2.03 -1.52 -1.11
N ASP A 55 1.63 -1.82 -2.35
CA ASP A 55 0.34 -1.35 -2.89
C ASP A 55 -0.85 -1.88 -2.08
N GLU A 56 -0.81 -3.14 -1.66
CA GLU A 56 -1.87 -3.75 -0.85
C GLU A 56 -2.01 -3.04 0.50
N GLU A 57 -0.91 -2.75 1.18
CA GLU A 57 -0.94 -2.00 2.44
C GLU A 57 -1.46 -0.59 2.27
N MET A 58 -1.07 0.11 1.19
CA MET A 58 -1.65 1.41 0.87
C MET A 58 -3.17 1.29 0.72
N GLN A 59 -3.65 0.33 -0.07
CA GLN A 59 -5.08 0.11 -0.34
C GLN A 59 -5.89 -0.25 0.92
N ASN A 60 -5.27 -0.94 1.88
CA ASN A 60 -5.92 -1.32 3.13
C ASN A 60 -5.99 -0.16 4.14
N HIS A 61 -5.11 0.84 4.04
CA HIS A 61 -4.97 1.89 5.05
C HIS A 61 -5.42 3.28 4.60
N ILE A 62 -5.52 3.54 3.30
CA ILE A 62 -6.00 4.82 2.78
C ILE A 62 -7.37 4.63 2.10
N PRO A 63 -8.24 5.67 2.06
CA PRO A 63 -9.57 5.56 1.46
C PRO A 63 -9.51 5.55 -0.08
N MET A 64 -8.86 4.53 -0.66
CA MET A 64 -8.62 4.42 -2.09
C MET A 64 -8.54 2.96 -2.54
N ASN A 65 -9.39 2.58 -3.50
CA ASN A 65 -9.33 1.25 -4.11
C ASN A 65 -8.09 1.07 -5.01
N ALA A 66 -7.78 -0.17 -5.34
CA ALA A 66 -6.62 -0.54 -6.15
C ALA A 66 -6.55 0.17 -7.52
N ASN A 67 -7.68 0.27 -8.22
CA ASN A 67 -7.78 0.90 -9.53
C ASN A 67 -7.53 2.42 -9.50
N THR A 68 -7.63 3.02 -8.31
CA THR A 68 -7.31 4.44 -8.10
C THR A 68 -5.91 4.61 -7.52
N GLN A 69 -5.52 3.76 -6.57
CA GLN A 69 -4.25 3.85 -5.85
C GLN A 69 -3.05 3.60 -6.77
N ARG A 70 -3.10 2.57 -7.61
CA ARG A 70 -1.96 2.21 -8.47
C ARG A 70 -1.60 3.33 -9.46
N PRO A 71 -2.55 3.94 -10.20
CA PRO A 71 -2.25 5.12 -11.02
C PRO A 71 -1.66 6.29 -10.22
N ARG A 72 -2.16 6.58 -9.00
CA ARG A 72 -1.60 7.66 -8.16
C ARG A 72 -0.16 7.36 -7.74
N ARG A 73 0.15 6.10 -7.40
CA ARG A 73 1.52 5.67 -7.11
C ARG A 73 2.43 5.82 -8.34
N VAL A 74 1.95 5.45 -9.53
CA VAL A 74 2.71 5.66 -10.79
C VAL A 74 2.98 7.14 -11.02
N GLU A 75 1.99 8.01 -10.84
CA GLU A 75 2.17 9.46 -10.95
C GLU A 75 3.19 10.01 -9.94
N LEU A 76 3.24 9.46 -8.71
CA LEU A 76 4.27 9.82 -7.72
C LEU A 76 5.67 9.39 -8.16
N VAL A 77 5.80 8.20 -8.76
CA VAL A 77 7.09 7.73 -9.30
C VAL A 77 7.54 8.60 -10.47
N GLN A 78 6.64 8.91 -11.41
CA GLN A 78 6.91 9.79 -12.54
C GLN A 78 7.31 11.20 -12.09
N ALA A 79 6.68 11.72 -11.03
CA ALA A 79 7.03 12.99 -10.41
C ALA A 79 8.30 12.94 -9.53
N ARG A 80 8.96 11.78 -9.43
CA ARG A 80 10.10 11.54 -8.52
C ARG A 80 9.77 11.92 -7.07
N LEU A 81 8.58 11.57 -6.59
CA LEU A 81 8.13 11.75 -5.21
C LEU A 81 8.01 10.42 -4.46
N ALA A 82 7.90 9.31 -5.17
CA ALA A 82 8.02 7.96 -4.64
C ALA A 82 9.01 7.13 -5.47
N MET A 83 9.65 6.15 -4.86
CA MET A 83 10.68 5.32 -5.50
C MET A 83 10.53 3.87 -5.03
N ASP A 84 10.96 2.94 -5.89
CA ASP A 84 11.13 1.54 -5.50
C ASP A 84 12.23 1.45 -4.44
N SER A 85 11.97 0.73 -3.35
CA SER A 85 12.96 0.54 -2.29
C SER A 85 14.01 -0.54 -2.59
N GLY A 86 13.85 -1.30 -3.68
CA GLY A 86 14.63 -2.50 -4.00
C GLY A 86 14.28 -3.70 -3.11
N ARG A 87 13.22 -3.61 -2.29
CA ARG A 87 12.76 -4.66 -1.39
C ARG A 87 11.34 -5.07 -1.73
N THR A 88 11.04 -6.35 -1.52
CA THR A 88 9.68 -6.90 -1.59
C THR A 88 9.18 -7.30 -0.21
N ARG A 89 7.86 -7.48 -0.08
CA ARG A 89 7.20 -8.01 1.12
C ARG A 89 5.99 -8.82 0.70
N LEU A 90 5.77 -9.92 1.41
CA LEU A 90 4.63 -10.82 1.18
C LEU A 90 3.32 -10.08 1.40
N THR A 91 2.42 -10.24 0.43
CA THR A 91 1.02 -9.82 0.49
C THR A 91 0.18 -10.82 1.28
N ALA A 92 -1.08 -10.47 1.58
CA ALA A 92 -2.00 -11.41 2.22
C ALA A 92 -2.26 -12.67 1.36
N GLY A 93 -2.12 -12.54 0.03
CA GLY A 93 -2.21 -13.67 -0.93
C GLY A 93 -0.96 -14.55 -1.01
N GLY A 94 0.13 -14.18 -0.32
CA GLY A 94 1.39 -14.91 -0.36
C GLY A 94 2.34 -14.49 -1.49
N ASP A 95 1.94 -13.54 -2.34
CA ASP A 95 2.78 -13.03 -3.42
C ASP A 95 3.76 -11.95 -2.91
N GLU A 96 4.94 -11.89 -3.49
CA GLU A 96 5.88 -10.79 -3.25
C GLU A 96 5.41 -9.49 -3.92
N ALA A 97 5.30 -8.41 -3.14
CA ALA A 97 4.99 -7.08 -3.65
C ALA A 97 6.11 -6.08 -3.34
N VAL A 98 6.39 -5.22 -4.32
CA VAL A 98 7.37 -4.12 -4.19
C VAL A 98 6.98 -3.20 -3.04
N VAL A 99 7.96 -2.87 -2.21
CA VAL A 99 7.84 -1.84 -1.17
C VAL A 99 8.27 -0.50 -1.76
N TRP A 100 7.37 0.47 -1.70
CA TRP A 100 7.57 1.84 -2.16
C TRP A 100 7.97 2.75 -1.00
N LEU A 101 8.86 3.70 -1.28
CA LEU A 101 9.29 4.75 -0.35
C LEU A 101 8.94 6.12 -0.89
N ALA A 102 8.70 7.09 -0.01
CA ALA A 102 8.78 8.49 -0.41
C ALA A 102 10.25 8.83 -0.74
N LYS A 103 10.47 9.72 -1.72
CA LYS A 103 11.81 10.02 -2.25
C LYS A 103 12.82 10.38 -1.16
N GLU A 104 12.40 11.14 -0.15
CA GLU A 104 13.27 11.53 0.98
C GLU A 104 13.84 10.35 1.79
N TYR A 105 13.29 9.13 1.64
CA TYR A 105 13.77 7.91 2.29
C TYR A 105 14.41 6.91 1.33
N ALA A 106 14.33 7.16 0.02
CA ALA A 106 15.02 6.37 -0.99
C ALA A 106 16.46 6.87 -1.13
N LYS A 107 17.43 5.97 -1.00
CA LYS A 107 18.85 6.29 -1.13
C LYS A 107 19.27 6.31 -2.59
#